data_AF-J7JPF5-F1
#
_entry.id   AF-J7JPF5-F1
#
_cell.length_a   1.000
_cell.length_b   1.000
_cell.length_c   1.000
_cell.angle_alpha   90.00
_cell.angle_beta   90.00
_cell.angle_gamma   90.00
#
_symmetry.space_group_name_H-M   'P 1'
#
loop_
_entity.id
_entity.type
_entity.pdbx_description
1 polymer ?
#
loop_
_entity_poly.entity_id
_entity_poly.type
_entity_poly.pdbx_seq_one_letter_code
_entity_poly.pdbx_strand_id
1 'polypeptide(L)' 'DKLLLCDGCEDNYHIFCLLPPLPEIPRGVWRCPKCILACKRPPEAFGFEQATQEYTLQSFGEMADSFKA' A
#
# COMPACT_ATOMS: atom_id res chain seq x y z
N ASP A 1 -13.47 -29.14 5.92
CA ASP A 1 -12.37 -28.38 5.28
C ASP A 1 -11.86 -27.26 6.15
N LYS A 2 -10.55 -26.94 6.08
CA LYS A 2 -9.92 -25.80 6.76
C LYS A 2 -9.68 -24.68 5.74
N LEU A 3 -10.50 -23.63 5.79
CA LEU A 3 -10.50 -22.49 4.88
C LEU A 3 -10.04 -21.21 5.59
N LEU A 4 -9.35 -20.35 4.84
CA LEU A 4 -8.93 -19.01 5.24
C LEU A 4 -9.64 -17.96 4.39
N LEU A 5 -10.05 -16.87 5.04
CA LEU A 5 -10.60 -15.70 4.39
C LEU A 5 -9.51 -14.64 4.26
N CYS A 6 -9.32 -14.08 3.06
CA CYS A 6 -8.38 -12.99 2.84
C CYS A 6 -8.97 -11.64 3.28
N ASP A 7 -8.31 -10.94 4.21
CA ASP A 7 -8.71 -9.59 4.65
C ASP A 7 -8.52 -8.49 3.60
N GLY A 8 -8.01 -8.82 2.41
CA GLY A 8 -7.78 -7.86 1.32
C GLY A 8 -8.73 -7.99 0.13
N CYS A 9 -9.27 -9.18 -0.13
CA CYS A 9 -10.12 -9.45 -1.29
C CYS A 9 -11.32 -10.35 -1.01
N GLU A 10 -11.55 -10.73 0.25
CA GLU A 10 -12.70 -11.54 0.70
C GLU A 10 -12.80 -12.94 0.06
N ASP A 11 -11.77 -13.36 -0.67
CA ASP A 11 -11.67 -14.70 -1.25
C ASP A 11 -11.34 -15.77 -0.20
N ASN A 12 -11.81 -16.99 -0.46
CA ASN A 12 -11.58 -18.16 0.37
C ASN A 12 -10.44 -19.03 -0.17
N TYR A 13 -9.58 -19.51 0.73
CA TYR A 13 -8.42 -20.32 0.40
C TYR A 13 -8.32 -21.55 1.30
N HIS A 14 -8.10 -22.73 0.73
CA HIS A 14 -7.76 -23.90 1.54
C HIS A 14 -6.33 -23.78 2.07
N ILE A 15 -6.10 -24.10 3.34
CA ILE A 15 -4.75 -24.07 3.93
C ILE A 15 -3.75 -24.98 3.20
N PHE A 16 -4.24 -26.07 2.59
CA PHE A 16 -3.44 -27.06 1.90
C PHE A 16 -3.21 -26.76 0.41
N CYS A 17 -3.99 -25.85 -0.18
CA CYS A 17 -3.78 -25.40 -1.56
C CYS A 17 -2.79 -24.23 -1.65
N LEU A 18 -2.35 -23.69 -0.51
CA LEU A 18 -1.34 -22.65 -0.44
C LEU A 18 0.06 -23.23 -0.72
N LEU A 19 0.96 -22.37 -1.20
CA LEU A 19 2.35 -22.72 -1.51
C LEU A 19 3.27 -21.79 -0.71
N PRO A 20 3.92 -22.28 0.38
CA PRO A 20 3.80 -23.62 0.95
C PRO A 20 2.44 -23.86 1.68
N PRO A 21 2.01 -25.13 1.84
CA PRO A 21 0.81 -25.47 2.62
C PRO A 21 0.94 -25.05 4.09
N LEU A 22 -0.14 -24.52 4.67
CA LEU A 22 -0.18 -24.17 6.09
C LEU A 22 -0.61 -25.40 6.93
N PRO A 23 0.06 -25.69 8.06
CA PRO A 23 -0.28 -26.81 8.93
C PRO A 23 -1.58 -26.57 9.73
N GLU A 24 -1.87 -25.30 10.04
CA GLU A 24 -3.04 -24.88 10.81
C GLU A 24 -3.53 -23.51 10.35
N ILE A 25 -4.72 -23.11 10.83
CA ILE A 25 -5.31 -21.79 10.58
C ILE A 25 -4.53 -20.77 11.43
N PRO A 26 -3.78 -19.82 10.84
CA PRO A 26 -3.13 -18.76 11.61
C PRO A 26 -4.12 -17.94 12.42
N ARG A 27 -3.69 -17.45 13.59
CA ARG A 27 -4.47 -16.52 14.41
C ARG A 27 -4.23 -15.09 13.94
N GLY A 28 -5.31 -14.31 13.81
CA GLY A 28 -5.24 -12.90 13.43
C GLY A 28 -5.46 -12.66 11.94
N VAL A 29 -4.95 -11.53 11.44
CA VAL A 29 -5.13 -11.07 10.06
C VAL A 29 -4.35 -11.95 9.10
N TRP A 30 -5.02 -12.42 8.05
CA TRP A 30 -4.39 -13.20 6.99
C TRP A 30 -4.69 -12.57 5.62
N ARG A 31 -3.65 -12.44 4.79
CA ARG A 31 -3.76 -11.95 3.42
C ARG A 31 -3.24 -12.99 2.45
N CYS A 32 -3.97 -13.17 1.34
CA CYS A 32 -3.59 -14.11 0.31
C CYS A 32 -2.34 -13.64 -0.47
N PRO A 33 -1.62 -14.57 -1.14
CA PRO A 33 -0.43 -14.22 -1.92
C PRO A 33 -0.67 -13.13 -2.97
N LYS A 34 -1.86 -13.11 -3.60
CA LYS A 34 -2.23 -12.08 -4.59
C LYS A 34 -2.26 -10.68 -3.96
N CYS A 35 -2.90 -10.53 -2.80
CA CYS A 35 -2.96 -9.25 -2.08
C CYS A 35 -1.58 -8.80 -1.59
N ILE A 36 -0.75 -9.74 -1.10
CA ILE A 36 0.62 -9.42 -0.66
C ILE A 36 1.47 -8.92 -1.84
N LEU A 37 1.36 -9.55 -3.01
CA LEU A 37 2.06 -9.11 -4.22
C LEU A 37 1.53 -7.77 -4.74
N ALA A 38 0.23 -7.52 -4.67
CA ALA A 38 -0.36 -6.24 -5.05
C ALA A 38 0.10 -5.10 -4.12
N CYS A 39 0.24 -5.34 -2.81
CA CYS A 39 0.78 -4.36 -1.85
C CYS A 39 2.28 -4.07 -2.03
N LYS A 40 3.00 -4.82 -2.88
CA LYS A 40 4.37 -4.46 -3.27
C LYS A 40 4.44 -3.36 -4.31
N ARG A 41 3.29 -2.93 -4.86
CA ARG A 41 3.26 -1.64 -5.55
C ARG A 41 3.69 -0.60 -4.53
N PRO A 42 4.69 0.25 -4.82
CA PRO A 42 4.91 1.42 -3.96
C PRO A 42 3.55 2.07 -3.79
N PRO A 43 3.13 2.42 -2.56
CA PRO A 43 1.90 3.16 -2.38
C PRO A 43 1.93 4.29 -3.41
N GLU A 44 0.89 4.39 -4.25
CA GLU A 44 0.66 5.61 -5.03
C GLU A 44 0.88 6.74 -4.03
N ALA A 45 1.91 7.56 -4.28
CA ALA A 45 2.52 8.38 -3.25
C ALA A 45 1.43 9.09 -2.47
N PHE A 46 1.17 8.64 -1.23
CA PHE A 46 0.08 9.19 -0.44
C PHE A 46 0.56 10.56 0.03
N GLY A 47 0.10 11.62 -0.64
CA GLY A 47 0.59 12.98 -0.50
C GLY A 47 0.32 13.83 -1.74
N PHE A 48 0.90 15.02 -1.77
CA PHE A 48 0.91 15.85 -2.98
C PHE A 48 1.96 15.32 -3.96
N GLU A 49 1.67 15.41 -5.26
CA GLU A 49 2.65 15.11 -6.30
C GLU A 49 3.91 15.95 -6.06
N GLN A 50 5.10 15.33 -6.14
CA GLN A 50 6.34 16.09 -6.07
C GLN A 50 6.32 17.17 -7.15
N ALA A 51 6.59 18.42 -6.78
CA ALA A 51 6.64 19.50 -7.74
C ALA A 51 7.63 19.13 -8.85
N THR A 52 7.17 19.18 -10.11
CA THR A 52 8.00 18.87 -11.28
C THR A 52 9.10 19.90 -11.52
N GLN A 53 9.10 21.00 -10.76
CA GLN A 53 9.98 22.13 -10.91
C GLN A 53 10.74 22.40 -9.61
N GLU A 54 12.06 22.51 -9.72
CA GLU A 54 12.92 22.96 -8.64
C GLU A 54 12.92 24.49 -8.58
N TYR A 55 12.87 25.03 -7.37
CA TYR A 55 12.87 26.46 -7.11
C TYR A 55 14.03 26.81 -6.18
N THR A 56 14.61 27.99 -6.36
CA THR A 56 15.62 28.51 -5.43
C THR A 56 14.93 29.08 -4.18
N LEU A 57 15.67 29.17 -3.07
CA LEU A 57 15.18 29.83 -1.84
C LEU A 57 14.67 31.25 -2.10
N GLN A 58 15.33 32.00 -2.99
CA GLN A 58 14.92 33.35 -3.38
C GLN A 58 13.54 33.34 -4.05
N SER A 59 13.34 32.46 -5.05
CA SER A 59 12.05 32.37 -5.75
C SER A 59 10.92 31.91 -4.85
N PHE A 60 11.20 31.04 -3.87
CA PHE A 60 10.20 30.64 -2.87
C PHE A 60 9.77 31.82 -1.99
N GLY A 61 10.71 32.67 -1.57
CA GLY A 61 10.42 33.88 -0.80
C GLY A 61 9.50 34.85 -1.56
N GLU A 62 9.83 35.15 -2.81
CA GLU A 62 9.03 36.04 -3.67
C GLU A 62 7.60 35.53 -3.88
N MET A 63 7.44 34.22 -4.09
CA MET A 63 6.12 33.59 -4.20
C MET A 63 5.33 33.68 -2.88
N ALA A 64 6.00 33.46 -1.73
CA ALA A 64 5.36 33.55 -0.43
C ALA A 64 4.91 34.98 -0.08
N ASP A 65 5.69 35.99 -0.46
CA ASP A 65 5.34 37.39 -0.24
C ASP A 65 4.21 37.83 -1.18
N SER A 66 4.22 37.36 -2.43
CA SER A 66 3.12 37.58 -3.39
C SER A 66 1.80 37.00 -2.92
N PHE A 67 1.83 35.86 -2.21
CA PHE A 67 0.63 35.23 -1.66
C PHE A 67 0.06 35.96 -0.43
N LYS A 68 0.89 36.71 0.30
CA LYS A 68 0.49 37.45 1.52
C LYS A 68 -0.02 38.87 1.24
N ALA A 69 0.17 39.37 0.03
CA ALA A 69 -0.30 40.69 -0.42
C ALA A 69 -1.79 40.65 -0.78
#